data_AF-A0A8T4VE29-F1
#
_entry.id   AF-A0A8T4VE29-F1
#
_cell.length_a   1.000
_cell.length_b   1.000
_cell.length_c   1.000
_cell.angle_alpha   90.00
_cell.angle_beta   90.00
_cell.angle_gamma   90.00
#
_symmetry.space_group_name_H-M   'P 1'
#
loop_
_entity.id
_entity.type
_entity.pdbx_description
1 polymer ?
#
loop_
_entity_poly.entity_id
_entity_poly.type
_entity_poly.pdbx_seq_one_letter_code
_entity_poly.pdbx_strand_id
1 'polypeptide(L)'
;MVPGKFIKYNPKLFSKGKRGLIYTFEKNKKIFAIKIKNPDSEAIARIQNESNFLQLLNKYKVGPKLIEADKDYIVYKFIEGKTLKEFLKIKKLNKKIVNKIIKQCKILDKLKINKEEMHNPIKNIIIAHSGIPILIDFERCHFTHRPKNLNQFNQFLKRFNLS
;
A
#
# COMPACT_ATOMS: atom_id res chain seq x y z
N MET A 1 -11.89 -16.49 -0.02
CA MET A 1 -11.97 -16.84 1.42
C MET A 1 -10.60 -16.72 2.06
N VAL A 2 -10.51 -16.61 3.38
CA VAL A 2 -9.21 -16.65 4.07
C VAL A 2 -8.54 -18.01 3.82
N PRO A 3 -7.25 -18.08 3.47
CA PRO A 3 -6.59 -19.35 3.20
C PRO A 3 -6.55 -20.25 4.45
N GLY A 4 -6.80 -21.55 4.28
CA GLY A 4 -6.97 -22.53 5.37
C GLY A 4 -5.85 -22.51 6.43
N LYS A 5 -4.60 -22.35 5.99
CA LYS A 5 -3.42 -22.27 6.87
C LYS A 5 -3.42 -21.09 7.84
N PHE A 6 -4.19 -20.03 7.57
CA PHE A 6 -4.31 -18.87 8.45
C PHE A 6 -5.50 -18.94 9.40
N ILE A 7 -6.46 -19.85 9.18
CA ILE A 7 -7.65 -19.99 10.02
C ILE A 7 -7.29 -20.26 11.48
N LYS A 8 -6.23 -21.05 11.73
CA LYS A 8 -5.71 -21.34 13.07
C LYS A 8 -5.29 -20.11 13.90
N TYR A 9 -5.11 -18.95 13.25
CA TYR A 9 -4.79 -17.69 13.93
C TYR A 9 -6.01 -16.80 14.20
N ASN A 10 -7.22 -17.32 13.98
CA ASN A 10 -8.50 -16.62 14.15
C ASN A 10 -8.51 -15.21 13.52
N PRO A 11 -8.30 -15.09 12.19
CA PRO A 11 -8.19 -13.81 11.52
C PRO A 11 -9.50 -13.02 11.57
N LYS A 12 -9.41 -11.75 11.98
CA LYS A 12 -10.57 -10.84 12.12
C LYS A 12 -10.66 -9.93 10.90
N LEU A 13 -11.88 -9.68 10.42
CA LEU A 13 -12.09 -8.71 9.36
C LEU A 13 -11.73 -7.31 9.88
N PHE A 14 -10.76 -6.68 9.23
CA PHE A 14 -10.29 -5.33 9.59
C PHE A 14 -10.88 -4.26 8.67
N SER A 15 -10.99 -4.55 7.37
CA SER A 15 -11.54 -3.60 6.41
C SER A 15 -12.16 -4.29 5.21
N LYS A 16 -13.31 -3.78 4.75
CA LYS A 16 -13.96 -4.16 3.49
C LYS A 16 -13.81 -3.01 2.50
N GLY A 17 -12.99 -3.22 1.47
CA GLY A 17 -12.86 -2.32 0.34
C GLY A 17 -13.70 -2.80 -0.86
N LYS A 18 -13.84 -1.96 -1.89
CA LYS A 18 -14.57 -2.32 -3.12
C LYS A 18 -14.01 -3.59 -3.78
N ARG A 19 -12.68 -3.73 -3.79
CA ARG A 19 -11.96 -4.78 -4.53
C ARG A 19 -11.27 -5.83 -3.66
N GLY A 20 -11.19 -5.60 -2.36
CA GLY A 20 -10.48 -6.50 -1.45
C GLY A 20 -11.03 -6.48 -0.04
N LEU A 21 -10.88 -7.61 0.64
CA LEU A 21 -11.12 -7.74 2.06
C LEU A 21 -9.77 -7.84 2.76
N ILE A 22 -9.60 -7.08 3.84
CA ILE A 22 -8.41 -7.11 4.68
C ILE A 22 -8.78 -7.76 6.00
N TYR A 23 -8.13 -8.87 6.32
CA TYR A 23 -8.19 -9.51 7.62
C TYR A 23 -6.90 -9.26 8.37
N THR A 24 -6.94 -9.23 9.70
CA THR A 24 -5.75 -9.17 10.55
C THR A 24 -5.67 -10.37 11.47
N PHE A 25 -4.46 -10.82 11.77
CA PHE A 25 -4.21 -11.88 12.74
C PHE A 25 -2.89 -11.63 13.47
N GLU A 26 -2.76 -12.21 14.66
CA GLU A 26 -1.54 -12.14 15.45
C GLU A 26 -0.77 -13.45 15.38
N LYS A 27 0.54 -13.36 15.21
CA LYS A 27 1.46 -14.50 15.31
C LYS A 27 2.77 -14.02 15.93
N ASN A 28 3.23 -14.67 16.99
CA ASN A 28 4.47 -14.35 17.69
C ASN A 28 4.57 -12.86 18.11
N LYS A 29 3.51 -12.31 18.73
CA LYS A 29 3.42 -10.90 19.17
C LYS A 29 3.56 -9.88 18.03
N LYS A 30 3.25 -10.28 16.80
CA LYS A 30 3.27 -9.42 15.61
C LYS A 30 1.94 -9.53 14.88
N ILE A 31 1.43 -8.39 14.43
CA ILE A 31 0.19 -8.31 13.67
C ILE A 31 0.50 -8.38 12.16
N PHE A 32 -0.27 -9.19 11.45
CA PHE A 32 -0.20 -9.38 10.01
C PHE A 32 -1.54 -9.05 9.38
N ALA A 33 -1.52 -8.65 8.11
CA ALA A 33 -2.70 -8.40 7.31
C ALA A 33 -2.76 -9.40 6.15
N ILE A 34 -3.94 -9.96 5.91
CA ILE A 34 -4.27 -10.79 4.76
C ILE A 34 -5.19 -9.97 3.87
N LYS A 35 -4.71 -9.60 2.69
CA LYS A 35 -5.55 -9.01 1.64
C LYS A 35 -5.99 -10.13 0.70
N ILE A 36 -7.30 -10.30 0.57
CA ILE A 36 -7.91 -11.21 -0.40
C ILE A 36 -8.79 -10.43 -1.37
N LYS A 37 -9.04 -10.98 -2.55
CA LYS A 37 -10.02 -10.42 -3.49
C LYS A 37 -11.42 -10.38 -2.84
N ASN A 38 -12.14 -9.28 -3.04
CA ASN A 38 -13.56 -9.22 -2.68
C ASN A 38 -14.35 -10.12 -3.66
N PRO A 39 -15.10 -11.13 -3.18
CA PRO A 39 -15.87 -12.02 -4.06
C PRO A 39 -16.81 -11.27 -5.01
N ASP A 40 -17.38 -10.16 -4.53
CA ASP A 40 -18.30 -9.30 -5.28
C ASP A 40 -17.59 -8.46 -6.38
N SER A 41 -16.27 -8.60 -6.53
CA SER A 41 -15.48 -7.81 -7.49
C SER A 41 -15.21 -8.58 -8.78
N GLU A 42 -15.62 -8.00 -9.90
CA GLU A 42 -15.31 -8.49 -11.25
C GLU A 42 -13.84 -8.30 -11.64
N ALA A 43 -13.03 -7.60 -10.84
CA ALA A 43 -11.64 -7.31 -11.20
C ALA A 43 -10.78 -8.59 -11.18
N ILE A 44 -10.27 -9.00 -12.34
CA ILE A 44 -9.43 -10.20 -12.52
C ILE A 44 -7.94 -9.83 -12.32
N ALA A 45 -7.16 -10.78 -11.78
CA ALA A 45 -5.69 -10.74 -11.65
C ALA A 45 -5.08 -9.57 -10.84
N ARG A 46 -5.87 -8.78 -10.12
CA ARG A 46 -5.36 -7.63 -9.34
C ARG A 46 -4.51 -8.02 -8.15
N ILE A 47 -4.85 -9.12 -7.47
CA ILE A 47 -4.06 -9.65 -6.35
C ILE A 47 -2.72 -10.19 -6.84
N GLN A 48 -2.71 -10.93 -7.95
CA GLN A 48 -1.46 -11.42 -8.55
C GLN A 48 -0.57 -10.27 -9.04
N ASN A 49 -1.16 -9.23 -9.63
CA ASN A 49 -0.40 -8.05 -10.03
C ASN A 49 0.23 -7.35 -8.81
N GLU A 50 -0.56 -7.13 -7.76
CA GLU A 50 -0.09 -6.52 -6.53
C GLU A 50 1.00 -7.35 -5.86
N SER A 51 0.89 -8.68 -5.84
CA SER A 51 1.91 -9.54 -5.25
C SER A 51 3.24 -9.46 -6.02
N ASN A 52 3.20 -9.52 -7.34
CA ASN A 52 4.38 -9.41 -8.20
C ASN A 52 5.10 -8.07 -7.99
N PHE A 53 4.35 -6.96 -8.01
CA PHE A 53 4.93 -5.64 -7.79
C PHE A 53 5.43 -5.47 -6.36
N LEU A 54 4.69 -5.95 -5.35
CA LEU A 54 5.11 -5.82 -3.96
C LEU A 54 6.38 -6.64 -3.67
N GLN A 55 6.50 -7.84 -4.23
CA GLN A 55 7.73 -8.66 -4.17
C GLN A 55 8.93 -7.89 -4.73
N LEU A 56 8.79 -7.27 -5.90
CA LEU A 56 9.84 -6.46 -6.52
C LEU A 56 10.19 -5.24 -5.67
N LEU A 57 9.18 -4.48 -5.25
CA LEU A 57 9.35 -3.21 -4.54
C LEU A 57 9.90 -3.39 -3.12
N ASN A 58 9.64 -4.53 -2.48
CA ASN A 58 10.24 -4.87 -1.19
C ASN A 58 11.76 -4.97 -1.22
N LYS A 59 12.37 -5.35 -2.36
CA LYS A 59 13.83 -5.33 -2.55
C LYS A 59 14.41 -3.91 -2.41
N TYR A 60 13.59 -2.90 -2.69
CA TYR A 60 13.94 -1.48 -2.59
C TYR A 60 13.34 -0.80 -1.35
N LYS A 61 12.80 -1.57 -0.40
CA LYS A 61 12.15 -1.08 0.83
C LYS A 61 10.96 -0.16 0.54
N VAL A 62 10.22 -0.41 -0.55
CA VAL A 62 8.98 0.28 -0.91
C VAL A 62 7.78 -0.64 -0.64
N GLY A 63 6.76 -0.09 0.01
CA GLY A 63 5.55 -0.82 0.38
C GLY A 63 5.62 -1.57 1.72
N PRO A 64 4.52 -2.22 2.14
CA PRO A 64 4.51 -3.08 3.32
C PRO A 64 5.44 -4.28 3.13
N LYS A 65 6.02 -4.77 4.23
CA LYS A 65 6.86 -5.97 4.19
C LYS A 65 5.99 -7.19 3.88
N LEU A 66 6.14 -7.72 2.69
CA LEU A 66 5.54 -8.96 2.24
C LEU A 66 6.10 -10.13 3.07
N ILE A 67 5.18 -10.98 3.51
CA ILE A 67 5.50 -12.23 4.21
C ILE A 67 5.29 -13.40 3.26
N GLU A 68 4.18 -13.36 2.53
CA GLU A 68 3.79 -14.43 1.64
C GLU A 68 2.79 -13.90 0.61
N ALA A 69 2.78 -14.45 -0.59
CA ALA A 69 1.76 -14.16 -1.57
C ALA A 69 1.44 -15.40 -2.40
N ASP A 70 0.22 -15.44 -2.89
CA ASP A 70 -0.31 -16.46 -3.77
C ASP A 70 -1.22 -15.80 -4.81
N LYS A 71 -1.86 -16.58 -5.67
CA LYS A 71 -2.78 -16.09 -6.72
C LYS A 71 -3.98 -15.33 -6.14
N ASP A 72 -4.48 -15.77 -4.98
CA ASP A 72 -5.75 -15.29 -4.42
C ASP A 72 -5.59 -14.40 -3.18
N TYR A 73 -4.39 -14.31 -2.61
CA TYR A 73 -4.14 -13.54 -1.40
C TYR A 73 -2.71 -13.02 -1.28
N ILE A 74 -2.56 -11.99 -0.45
CA ILE A 74 -1.27 -11.42 -0.05
C ILE A 74 -1.26 -11.29 1.46
N VAL A 75 -0.18 -11.75 2.09
CA VAL A 75 0.09 -11.55 3.51
C VAL A 75 1.27 -10.62 3.68
N TYR A 76 1.06 -9.54 4.42
CA TYR A 76 2.11 -8.58 4.74
C TYR A 76 2.04 -8.16 6.20
N LYS A 77 3.14 -7.61 6.72
CA LYS A 77 3.17 -7.05 8.08
C LYS A 77 2.14 -5.93 8.19
N PHE A 78 1.26 -6.00 9.19
CA PHE A 78 0.25 -4.96 9.40
C PHE A 78 0.94 -3.62 9.71
N ILE A 79 0.40 -2.55 9.13
CA ILE A 79 0.93 -1.19 9.32
C ILE A 79 0.05 -0.49 10.34
N GLU A 80 0.55 -0.37 11.56
CA GLU A 80 -0.09 0.45 12.59
C GLU A 80 0.14 1.92 12.29
N GLY A 81 -0.93 2.63 11.93
CA GLY A 81 -0.87 4.01 11.53
C GLY A 81 -2.20 4.54 11.05
N LYS A 82 -2.15 5.78 10.54
CA LYS A 82 -3.31 6.46 9.95
C LYS A 82 -3.13 6.60 8.46
N THR A 83 -4.21 6.50 7.69
CA THR A 83 -4.16 6.89 6.27
C THR A 83 -3.74 8.35 6.13
N LEU A 84 -3.16 8.73 5.00
CA LEU A 84 -2.77 10.12 4.75
C LEU A 84 -3.97 11.07 4.89
N LYS A 85 -5.17 10.63 4.47
CA LYS A 85 -6.44 11.36 4.68
C LYS A 85 -6.68 11.66 6.16
N GLU A 86 -6.59 10.67 7.02
CA GLU A 86 -6.81 10.82 8.46
C GLU A 86 -5.69 11.62 9.12
N PHE A 87 -4.45 11.42 8.69
CA PHE A 87 -3.31 12.18 9.18
C PHE A 87 -3.49 13.68 8.90
N LEU A 88 -3.85 14.05 7.68
CA LEU A 88 -4.03 15.45 7.26
C LEU A 88 -5.17 16.18 7.99
N LYS A 89 -6.15 15.46 8.55
CA LYS A 89 -7.18 16.06 9.41
C LYS A 89 -6.64 16.54 10.75
N ILE A 90 -5.53 15.98 11.20
CA ILE A 90 -4.99 16.17 12.56
C ILE A 90 -3.68 16.95 12.52
N LYS A 91 -2.83 16.70 11.51
CA LYS A 91 -1.49 17.26 11.39
C LYS A 91 -1.16 17.61 9.94
N LYS A 92 -0.41 18.69 9.76
CA LYS A 92 0.20 19.03 8.47
C LYS A 92 1.34 18.05 8.15
N LEU A 93 1.56 17.81 6.86
CA LEU A 93 2.73 17.05 6.41
C LEU A 93 4.00 17.86 6.65
N ASN A 94 4.98 17.25 7.33
CA ASN A 94 6.30 17.86 7.49
C ASN A 94 7.24 17.45 6.35
N LYS A 95 8.30 18.24 6.15
CA LYS A 95 9.31 18.03 5.11
C LYS A 95 9.94 16.63 5.17
N LYS A 96 10.11 16.05 6.36
CA LYS A 96 10.68 14.71 6.56
C LYS A 96 9.78 13.61 5.98
N ILE A 97 8.47 13.67 6.21
CA ILE A 97 7.50 12.72 5.65
C ILE A 97 7.41 12.90 4.13
N VAL A 98 7.30 14.15 3.66
CA VAL A 98 7.24 14.48 2.23
C VAL A 98 8.47 13.92 1.49
N ASN A 99 9.68 14.16 2.01
CA ASN A 99 10.92 13.66 1.42
C ASN A 99 10.97 12.12 1.36
N LYS A 100 10.43 11.42 2.37
CA LYS A 100 10.34 9.96 2.36
C LYS A 100 9.35 9.45 1.30
N ILE A 101 8.24 10.15 1.06
CA ILE A 101 7.30 9.80 -0.01
C ILE A 101 7.93 10.07 -1.39
N ILE A 102 8.55 11.24 -1.56
CA ILE A 102 9.30 11.59 -2.78
C ILE A 102 10.37 10.54 -3.10
N LYS A 103 11.11 10.06 -2.09
CA LYS A 103 12.11 8.99 -2.28
C LYS A 103 11.48 7.71 -2.81
N GLN A 104 10.32 7.30 -2.28
CA GLN A 104 9.59 6.13 -2.78
C GLN A 104 9.09 6.35 -4.22
N CYS A 105 8.60 7.55 -4.56
CA CYS A 105 8.18 7.90 -5.93
C CYS A 105 9.35 7.84 -6.92
N LYS A 106 10.52 8.38 -6.55
CA LYS A 106 11.74 8.32 -7.36
C LYS A 106 12.21 6.89 -7.60
N ILE A 107 12.07 6.01 -6.61
CA ILE A 107 12.38 4.58 -6.77
C ILE A 107 11.44 3.96 -7.80
N LEU A 108 10.13 4.19 -7.70
CA LEU A 108 9.15 3.70 -8.68
C LEU A 108 9.49 4.19 -10.10
N ASP A 109 9.76 5.49 -10.25
CA ASP A 109 10.11 6.09 -11.52
C ASP A 109 11.41 5.50 -12.11
N LYS A 110 12.44 5.31 -11.27
CA LYS A 110 13.71 4.68 -11.70
C LYS A 110 13.51 3.23 -12.17
N LEU A 111 12.58 2.51 -11.55
CA LEU A 111 12.23 1.14 -11.94
C LEU A 111 11.28 1.07 -13.14
N LYS A 112 10.93 2.22 -13.75
CA LYS A 112 9.95 2.30 -14.84
C LYS A 112 8.58 1.76 -14.44
N ILE A 113 8.19 1.95 -13.17
CA ILE A 113 6.91 1.49 -12.62
C ILE A 113 6.01 2.69 -12.41
N ASN A 114 4.79 2.66 -12.93
CA ASN A 114 3.77 3.64 -12.60
C ASN A 114 2.75 2.99 -11.66
N LYS A 115 2.61 3.54 -10.45
CA LYS A 115 1.69 3.02 -9.42
C LYS A 115 0.23 3.32 -9.76
N GLU A 116 0.00 4.36 -10.55
CA GLU A 116 -1.27 5.06 -10.64
C GLU A 116 -1.69 5.72 -9.31
N GLU A 117 -2.63 6.67 -9.39
CA GLU A 117 -3.26 7.31 -8.21
C GLU A 117 -2.35 8.18 -7.31
N MET A 118 -1.10 8.47 -7.71
CA MET A 118 -0.22 9.37 -6.94
C MET A 118 -0.65 10.85 -6.99
N HIS A 119 -1.59 11.21 -7.87
CA HIS A 119 -2.24 12.53 -7.94
C HIS A 119 -3.32 12.71 -6.86
N ASN A 120 -3.76 11.60 -6.22
CA ASN A 120 -4.67 11.61 -5.08
C ASN A 120 -4.35 10.46 -4.10
N PRO A 121 -3.18 10.48 -3.44
CA PRO A 121 -2.68 9.36 -2.65
C PRO A 121 -3.27 9.28 -1.24
N ILE A 122 -4.33 10.05 -0.94
CA ILE A 122 -4.88 10.23 0.42
C ILE A 122 -5.33 8.91 1.08
N LYS A 123 -5.72 7.90 0.29
CA LYS A 123 -6.07 6.55 0.78
C LYS A 123 -4.95 5.52 0.58
N ASN A 124 -3.95 5.85 -0.23
CA ASN A 124 -2.93 4.91 -0.70
C ASN A 124 -1.59 5.09 0.01
N ILE A 125 -1.56 5.90 1.06
CA ILE A 125 -0.41 6.12 1.93
C ILE A 125 -0.88 5.96 3.37
N ILE A 126 -0.17 5.14 4.14
CA ILE A 126 -0.32 5.07 5.60
C ILE A 126 0.89 5.74 6.24
N ILE A 127 0.64 6.65 7.18
CA ILE A 127 1.66 7.18 8.07
C ILE A 127 1.69 6.29 9.30
N ALA A 128 2.71 5.44 9.41
CA ALA A 128 2.90 4.57 10.55
C ALA A 128 3.08 5.41 11.84
N HIS A 129 2.78 4.85 13.01
CA HIS A 129 3.00 5.52 14.30
C HIS A 129 4.45 5.99 14.49
N SER A 130 5.42 5.31 13.88
CA SER A 130 6.83 5.71 13.83
C SER A 130 7.14 6.94 12.95
N GLY A 131 6.13 7.54 12.31
CA GLY A 131 6.29 8.65 11.38
C GLY A 131 6.89 8.26 10.03
N ILE A 132 6.85 6.97 9.67
CA ILE A 132 7.30 6.46 8.38
C ILE A 132 6.08 6.36 7.44
N PRO A 133 6.07 7.07 6.30
CA PRO A 133 5.04 6.90 5.28
C PRO A 133 5.29 5.62 4.48
N ILE A 134 4.25 4.82 4.30
CA ILE A 134 4.29 3.56 3.56
C ILE A 134 3.24 3.62 2.46
N LEU A 135 3.67 3.44 1.21
CA LEU A 135 2.76 3.30 0.07
C LEU A 135 2.04 1.94 0.18
N ILE A 136 0.73 1.94 -0.06
CA ILE A 136 -0.07 0.71 -0.10
C ILE A 136 -0.87 0.65 -1.41
N ASP A 137 -1.50 -0.49 -1.65
CA ASP A 137 -2.36 -0.76 -2.80
C ASP A 137 -1.62 -0.68 -4.15
N PHE A 138 -0.92 -1.77 -4.50
CA PHE A 138 -0.15 -1.84 -5.75
C PHE A 138 -0.93 -2.53 -6.88
N GLU A 139 -2.25 -2.71 -6.73
CA GLU A 139 -3.11 -3.45 -7.66
C GLU A 139 -3.09 -2.92 -9.10
N ARG A 140 -2.81 -1.62 -9.29
CA ARG A 140 -2.79 -0.94 -10.60
C ARG A 140 -1.39 -0.67 -11.15
N CYS A 141 -0.36 -1.14 -10.46
CA CYS A 141 1.01 -0.95 -10.92
C CYS A 141 1.19 -1.61 -12.28
N HIS A 142 1.99 -0.98 -13.12
CA HIS A 142 2.42 -1.52 -14.41
C HIS A 142 3.76 -0.90 -14.79
N PHE A 143 4.50 -1.57 -15.67
CA PHE A 143 5.71 -1.02 -16.26
C PHE A 143 5.37 0.01 -17.35
N THR A 144 6.16 1.06 -17.46
CA THR A 144 6.03 2.09 -18.49
C THR A 144 7.36 2.80 -18.74
N HIS A 145 7.60 3.21 -19.98
CA HIS A 145 8.76 4.04 -20.32
C HIS A 145 8.67 5.47 -19.77
N ARG A 146 7.48 5.94 -19.39
CA ARG A 146 7.23 7.31 -18.92
C ARG A 146 6.50 7.30 -17.56
N PRO A 147 7.16 6.83 -16.49
CA PRO A 147 6.55 6.84 -15.16
C PRO A 147 6.40 8.29 -14.67
N LYS A 148 5.35 8.54 -13.88
CA LYS A 148 4.94 9.89 -13.49
C LYS A 148 4.61 10.01 -12.00
N ASN A 149 5.11 9.10 -11.16
CA ASN A 149 4.75 9.05 -9.75
C ASN A 149 5.20 10.32 -9.01
N LEU A 150 6.44 10.76 -9.25
CA LEU A 150 6.95 11.98 -8.63
C LEU A 150 6.19 13.23 -9.08
N ASN A 151 5.95 13.36 -10.39
CA ASN A 151 5.23 14.52 -10.94
C ASN A 151 3.79 14.59 -10.41
N GLN A 152 3.09 13.45 -10.38
CA GLN A 152 1.75 13.35 -9.80
C GLN A 152 1.74 13.69 -8.30
N PHE A 153 2.72 13.23 -7.54
CA PHE A 153 2.82 13.55 -6.12
C PHE A 153 3.12 15.04 -5.87
N ASN A 154 3.99 15.64 -6.68
CA ASN A 154 4.26 17.08 -6.61
C ASN A 154 3.00 17.92 -6.94
N GLN A 155 2.21 17.49 -7.93
CA GLN A 155 0.92 18.11 -8.23
C GLN A 155 -0.04 18.04 -7.03
N PHE A 156 -0.09 16.89 -6.35
CA PHE A 156 -0.84 16.74 -5.11
C PHE A 156 -0.37 17.72 -4.03
N LEU A 157 0.94 17.83 -3.78
CA LEU A 157 1.47 18.76 -2.77
C LEU A 157 1.08 20.22 -3.04
N LYS A 158 1.18 20.66 -4.30
CA LYS A 158 0.76 22.00 -4.72
C LYS A 158 -0.73 22.26 -4.47
N ARG A 159 -1.60 21.32 -4.85
CA ARG A 159 -3.06 21.45 -4.68
C ARG A 159 -3.48 21.59 -3.21
N PHE A 160 -2.73 20.98 -2.30
CA PHE A 160 -3.04 21.01 -0.87
C PHE A 160 -2.28 22.08 -0.07
N ASN A 161 -1.55 22.99 -0.75
CA ASN A 161 -0.66 23.97 -0.11
C ASN A 161 0.31 23.32 0.90
N LEU A 162 0.87 22.16 0.52
CA LEU A 162 1.79 21.35 1.33
C LEU A 162 3.26 21.45 0.85
N SER A 163 3.54 22.40 -0.06
CA SER A 163 4.88 22.72 -0.58
C SER A 163 5.55 23.82 0.21
#